data_AF-A0A7Y9BJ40-F1
#
_entry.id   AF-A0A7Y9BJ40-F1
#
_cell.length_a   1.000
_cell.length_b   1.000
_cell.length_c   1.000
_cell.angle_alpha   90.00
_cell.angle_beta   90.00
_cell.angle_gamma   90.00
#
_symmetry.space_group_name_H-M   'P 1'
#
loop_
_entity.id
_entity.type
_entity.pdbx_description
1 polymer ?
#
loop_
_entity_poly.entity_id
_entity_poly.type
_entity_poly.pdbx_seq_one_letter_code
_entity_poly.pdbx_strand_id
1 'polypeptide(L)'
;MASSTFNVDIEIQDLNGAEGDHKQDFSELEALTTRINELVANMLNRENCLKDELAAKKEDIASITASLEKSNKEIAELQNQIAEMKAANEKSQSLIGGISGIVAEQEMQLQNLREVIGTKEQIITSFAVSLENSKKEIVELHKQVDELKATNGNQKRLIKEYKEKLDSLSGELSLLTNQQNDLQAEESTELKAEPNTKEENMVLKAEPETTEENSALNAEKNAKEENKLLKADRKAQKKKLKKFLKQNPNANEKILAEQLGVDSSYIIGLRKEFDI
;
A
#
# COMPACT_ATOMS: atom_id res chain seq x y z
N MET A 1 -2.44 164.87 7.95
CA MET A 1 -2.59 164.13 6.69
C MET A 1 -1.52 163.06 6.63
N ALA A 2 -1.92 161.80 6.71
CA ALA A 2 -1.17 160.67 6.16
C ALA A 2 -2.26 159.74 5.63
N SER A 3 -2.62 159.92 4.36
CA SER A 3 -3.54 159.05 3.65
C SER A 3 -2.93 157.65 3.63
N SER A 4 -3.51 156.73 4.39
CA SER A 4 -3.25 155.31 4.23
C SER A 4 -3.84 154.91 2.88
N THR A 5 -3.00 154.90 1.86
CA THR A 5 -3.29 154.25 0.59
C THR A 5 -3.47 152.76 0.90
N PHE A 6 -4.72 152.37 1.08
CA PHE A 6 -5.18 151.00 1.22
C PHE A 6 -4.76 150.26 -0.06
N ASN A 7 -3.83 149.32 0.08
CA ASN A 7 -3.16 148.65 -1.03
C ASN A 7 -4.02 147.47 -1.51
N VAL A 8 -5.17 147.78 -2.12
CA VAL A 8 -6.17 146.83 -2.64
C VAL A 8 -5.55 145.80 -3.59
N ASP A 9 -4.45 146.17 -4.27
CA ASP A 9 -3.73 145.29 -5.18
C ASP A 9 -3.01 144.11 -4.47
N ILE A 10 -2.65 144.25 -3.18
CA ILE A 10 -2.05 143.16 -2.38
C ILE A 10 -3.13 142.17 -1.94
N GLU A 11 -4.28 142.65 -1.47
CA GLU A 11 -5.40 141.77 -1.05
C GLU A 11 -5.96 140.96 -2.24
N ILE A 12 -6.03 141.55 -3.44
CA ILE A 12 -6.47 140.84 -4.65
C ILE A 12 -5.41 139.81 -5.10
N GLN A 13 -4.11 140.08 -4.93
CA GLN A 13 -3.05 139.10 -5.22
C GLN A 13 -3.07 137.94 -4.22
N ASP A 14 -3.27 138.20 -2.93
CA ASP A 14 -3.37 137.17 -1.88
C ASP A 14 -4.62 136.28 -2.06
N LEU A 15 -5.76 136.86 -2.44
CA LEU A 15 -6.98 136.11 -2.74
C LEU A 15 -6.85 135.25 -4.02
N ASN A 16 -6.20 135.77 -5.07
CA ASN A 16 -5.94 135.00 -6.29
C ASN A 16 -4.92 133.87 -6.07
N GLY A 17 -3.94 134.06 -5.17
CA GLY A 17 -3.02 133.01 -4.74
C GLY A 17 -3.74 131.88 -3.99
N ALA A 18 -4.60 132.24 -3.03
CA ALA A 18 -5.42 131.27 -2.29
C ALA A 18 -6.42 130.51 -3.18
N GLU A 19 -7.04 131.17 -4.17
CA GLU A 19 -7.92 130.49 -5.14
C GLU A 19 -7.13 129.52 -6.05
N GLY A 20 -5.88 129.84 -6.39
CA GLY A 20 -4.96 128.97 -7.11
C GLY A 20 -4.59 127.71 -6.31
N ASP A 21 -4.25 127.87 -5.03
CA ASP A 21 -3.90 126.77 -4.12
C ASP A 21 -5.10 125.82 -3.91
N HIS A 22 -6.32 126.36 -3.72
CA HIS A 22 -7.52 125.54 -3.57
C HIS A 22 -7.87 124.71 -4.82
N LYS A 23 -7.59 125.22 -6.03
CA LYS A 23 -7.78 124.47 -7.28
C LYS A 23 -6.76 123.33 -7.42
N GLN A 24 -5.54 123.54 -6.95
CA GLN A 24 -4.51 122.51 -6.90
C GLN A 24 -4.89 121.41 -5.90
N ASP A 25 -5.27 121.76 -4.67
CA ASP A 25 -5.70 120.81 -3.64
C ASP A 25 -6.88 119.94 -4.10
N PHE A 26 -7.86 120.54 -4.80
CA PHE A 26 -8.99 119.81 -5.36
C PHE A 26 -8.57 118.82 -6.44
N SER A 27 -7.64 119.21 -7.32
CA SER A 27 -7.11 118.33 -8.38
C SER A 27 -6.33 117.15 -7.78
N GLU A 28 -5.56 117.38 -6.71
CA GLU A 28 -4.86 116.34 -5.97
C GLU A 28 -5.84 115.38 -5.27
N LEU A 29 -6.92 115.90 -4.69
CA LEU A 29 -7.98 115.10 -4.09
C LEU A 29 -8.71 114.23 -5.12
N GLU A 30 -8.99 114.77 -6.31
CA GLU A 30 -9.60 114.01 -7.42
C GLU A 30 -8.68 112.89 -7.91
N ALA A 31 -7.39 113.17 -8.05
CA ALA A 31 -6.38 112.17 -8.40
C ALA A 31 -6.25 111.06 -7.33
N LEU A 32 -6.24 111.44 -6.05
CA LEU A 32 -6.22 110.49 -4.93
C LEU A 32 -7.48 109.63 -4.91
N THR A 33 -8.66 110.23 -5.11
CA THR A 33 -9.94 109.51 -5.18
C THR A 33 -9.94 108.49 -6.32
N THR A 34 -9.43 108.89 -7.49
CA THR A 34 -9.30 107.99 -8.65
C THR A 34 -8.39 106.80 -8.32
N ARG A 35 -7.22 107.06 -7.74
CA ARG A 35 -6.26 106.01 -7.34
C ARG A 35 -6.84 105.06 -6.29
N ILE A 36 -7.61 105.57 -5.33
CA ILE A 36 -8.29 104.75 -4.33
C ILE A 36 -9.33 103.84 -5.01
N ASN A 37 -10.13 104.38 -5.93
CA ASN A 37 -11.13 103.60 -6.66
C ASN A 37 -10.50 102.49 -7.50
N GLU A 38 -9.38 102.76 -8.18
CA GLU A 38 -8.62 101.75 -8.92
C GLU A 38 -8.08 100.65 -7.99
N LEU A 39 -7.53 101.04 -6.83
CA LEU A 39 -7.05 100.07 -5.84
C LEU A 39 -8.19 99.18 -5.33
N VAL A 40 -9.35 99.75 -4.99
CA VAL A 40 -10.53 99.01 -4.55
C VAL A 40 -11.00 98.05 -5.64
N ALA A 41 -11.07 98.49 -6.89
CA ALA A 41 -11.45 97.62 -8.02
C ALA A 41 -10.46 96.44 -8.18
N ASN A 42 -9.16 96.70 -8.07
CA ASN A 42 -8.13 95.67 -8.13
C ASN A 42 -8.23 94.67 -6.95
N MET A 43 -8.51 95.15 -5.74
CA MET A 43 -8.73 94.31 -4.57
C MET A 43 -9.96 93.41 -4.73
N LEU A 44 -11.08 93.96 -5.22
CA LEU A 44 -12.30 93.19 -5.50
C LEU A 44 -12.08 92.12 -6.56
N ASN A 45 -11.36 92.45 -7.64
CA ASN A 45 -10.99 91.49 -8.68
C ASN A 45 -10.12 90.37 -8.10
N ARG A 46 -9.14 90.69 -7.25
CA ARG A 46 -8.29 89.68 -6.59
C ARG A 46 -9.10 88.80 -5.64
N GLU A 47 -10.03 89.38 -4.88
CA GLU A 47 -10.93 88.65 -3.99
C GLU A 47 -11.78 87.63 -4.77
N ASN A 48 -12.36 88.04 -5.90
CA ASN A 48 -13.14 87.14 -6.76
C ASN A 48 -12.28 86.01 -7.33
N CYS A 49 -11.09 86.31 -7.86
CA CYS A 49 -10.17 85.28 -8.34
C CYS A 49 -9.81 84.26 -7.23
N LEU A 50 -9.59 84.71 -6.00
CA LEU A 50 -9.30 83.83 -4.87
C LEU A 50 -10.51 82.96 -4.48
N LYS A 51 -11.73 83.49 -4.58
CA LYS A 51 -12.96 82.71 -4.36
C LYS A 51 -13.12 81.60 -5.40
N ASP A 52 -12.87 81.91 -6.66
CA ASP A 52 -12.94 80.93 -7.75
C ASP A 52 -11.87 79.84 -7.60
N GLU A 53 -10.64 80.22 -7.26
CA GLU A 53 -9.56 79.26 -6.99
C GLU A 53 -9.89 78.37 -5.79
N LEU A 54 -10.45 78.94 -4.72
CA LEU A 54 -10.90 78.18 -3.55
C LEU A 54 -12.03 77.19 -3.90
N ALA A 55 -12.98 77.60 -4.75
CA ALA A 55 -14.05 76.74 -5.22
C ALA A 55 -13.51 75.55 -6.04
N ALA A 56 -12.61 75.81 -6.99
CA ALA A 56 -11.96 74.76 -7.78
C ALA A 56 -11.16 73.80 -6.89
N LYS A 57 -10.42 74.31 -5.91
CA LYS A 57 -9.67 73.47 -4.96
C LYS A 57 -10.58 72.59 -4.09
N LYS A 58 -11.77 73.07 -3.72
CA LYS A 58 -12.76 72.25 -3.00
C LYS A 58 -13.26 71.09 -3.86
N GLU A 59 -13.49 71.34 -5.15
CA GLU A 59 -13.89 70.30 -6.10
C GLU A 59 -12.79 69.26 -6.31
N ASP A 60 -11.53 69.70 -6.49
CA ASP A 60 -10.36 68.81 -6.57
C ASP A 60 -10.26 67.89 -5.33
N ILE A 61 -10.41 68.46 -4.13
CA ILE A 61 -10.36 67.70 -2.87
C ILE A 61 -11.48 66.67 -2.80
N ALA A 62 -12.70 67.03 -3.22
CA ALA A 62 -13.83 66.10 -3.24
C ALA A 62 -13.57 64.93 -4.20
N SER A 63 -13.04 65.21 -5.39
CA SER A 63 -12.67 64.20 -6.38
C SER A 63 -11.57 63.25 -5.87
N ILE A 64 -10.51 63.79 -5.27
CA ILE A 64 -9.43 63.00 -4.67
C ILE A 64 -9.96 62.13 -3.53
N THR A 65 -10.85 62.67 -2.68
CA THR A 65 -11.46 61.92 -1.57
C THR A 65 -12.25 60.73 -2.09
N ALA A 66 -13.10 60.93 -3.09
CA ALA A 66 -13.88 59.84 -3.70
C ALA A 66 -12.98 58.77 -4.35
N SER A 67 -11.91 59.20 -5.04
CA SER A 67 -10.94 58.28 -5.63
C SER A 67 -10.21 57.45 -4.56
N LEU A 68 -9.80 58.08 -3.46
CA LEU A 68 -9.15 57.41 -2.34
C LEU A 68 -10.07 56.38 -1.66
N GLU A 69 -11.34 56.71 -1.45
CA GLU A 69 -12.33 55.77 -0.93
C GLU A 69 -12.51 54.54 -1.84
N LYS A 70 -12.52 54.76 -3.16
CA LYS A 70 -12.58 53.67 -4.14
C LYS A 70 -11.35 52.78 -4.05
N SER A 71 -10.15 53.36 -4.06
CA SER A 71 -8.91 52.58 -3.94
C SER A 71 -8.83 51.81 -2.62
N ASN A 72 -9.32 52.37 -1.51
CA ASN A 72 -9.37 51.66 -0.23
C ASN A 72 -10.29 50.42 -0.27
N LYS A 73 -11.42 50.50 -0.97
CA LYS A 73 -12.31 49.34 -1.19
C LYS A 73 -11.62 48.25 -2.01
N GLU A 74 -10.94 48.64 -3.10
CA GLU A 74 -10.18 47.71 -3.96
C GLU A 74 -9.05 47.02 -3.17
N ILE A 75 -8.32 47.76 -2.32
CA ILE A 75 -7.29 47.19 -1.44
C ILE A 75 -7.88 46.15 -0.49
N ALA A 76 -9.02 46.45 0.14
CA ALA A 76 -9.69 45.51 1.06
C ALA A 76 -10.13 44.22 0.34
N GLU A 77 -10.65 44.34 -0.89
CA GLU A 77 -11.04 43.19 -1.70
C GLU A 77 -9.83 42.32 -2.08
N LEU A 78 -8.74 42.94 -2.53
CA LEU A 78 -7.49 42.22 -2.82
C LEU A 78 -6.92 41.52 -1.59
N GLN A 79 -6.99 42.15 -0.42
CA GLN A 79 -6.56 41.53 0.84
C GLN A 79 -7.37 40.28 1.17
N ASN A 80 -8.69 40.29 0.95
CA ASN A 80 -9.55 39.12 1.12
C ASN A 80 -9.19 38.00 0.15
N GLN A 81 -8.99 38.32 -1.14
CA GLN A 81 -8.57 37.33 -2.14
C GLN A 81 -7.23 36.68 -1.79
N ILE A 82 -6.26 37.47 -1.30
CA ILE A 82 -4.97 36.95 -0.82
C ILE A 82 -5.16 35.99 0.36
N ALA A 83 -6.04 36.31 1.31
CA ALA A 83 -6.32 35.46 2.46
C ALA A 83 -6.94 34.12 2.03
N GLU A 84 -7.91 34.14 1.12
CA GLU A 84 -8.54 32.94 0.56
C GLU A 84 -7.51 32.07 -0.19
N MET A 85 -6.66 32.68 -1.02
CA MET A 85 -5.60 31.97 -1.72
C MET A 85 -4.60 31.31 -0.76
N LYS A 86 -4.23 31.99 0.33
CA LYS A 86 -3.34 31.42 1.37
C LYS A 86 -3.98 30.19 2.02
N ALA A 87 -5.24 30.29 2.44
CA ALA A 87 -5.96 29.16 3.04
C ALA A 87 -6.09 27.97 2.08
N ALA A 88 -6.38 28.23 0.80
CA ALA A 88 -6.42 27.18 -0.22
C ALA A 88 -5.05 26.51 -0.45
N ASN A 89 -3.97 27.29 -0.40
CA ASN A 89 -2.61 26.79 -0.52
C ASN A 89 -2.21 25.90 0.68
N GLU A 90 -2.53 26.31 1.91
CA GLU A 90 -2.30 25.51 3.12
C GLU A 90 -3.02 24.16 3.05
N LYS A 91 -4.29 24.17 2.63
CA LYS A 91 -5.07 22.94 2.40
C LYS A 91 -4.40 22.03 1.36
N SER A 92 -3.89 22.61 0.28
CA SER A 92 -3.20 21.87 -0.78
C SER A 92 -1.89 21.24 -0.28
N GLN A 93 -1.12 21.96 0.53
CA GLN A 93 0.10 21.43 1.15
C GLN A 93 -0.19 20.25 2.10
N SER A 94 -1.27 20.34 2.88
CA SER A 94 -1.71 19.24 3.74
C SER A 94 -2.08 17.99 2.93
N LEU A 95 -2.83 18.16 1.83
CA LEU A 95 -3.18 17.05 0.92
C LEU A 95 -1.94 16.42 0.27
N ILE A 96 -0.99 17.23 -0.18
CA ILE A 96 0.30 16.75 -0.73
C ILE A 96 1.02 15.90 0.31
N GLY A 97 1.11 16.37 1.57
CA GLY A 97 1.72 15.60 2.65
C GLY A 97 1.04 14.25 2.89
N GLY A 98 -0.29 14.22 2.87
CA GLY A 98 -1.07 12.97 2.97
C GLY A 98 -0.80 12.00 1.82
N ILE A 99 -0.78 12.49 0.58
CA ILE A 99 -0.49 11.68 -0.60
C ILE A 99 0.94 11.13 -0.54
N SER A 100 1.93 11.95 -0.16
CA SER A 100 3.31 11.50 0.00
C SER A 100 3.45 10.37 1.02
N GLY A 101 2.70 10.42 2.13
CA GLY A 101 2.65 9.34 3.11
C GLY A 101 2.11 8.03 2.53
N ILE A 102 1.01 8.10 1.79
CA ILE A 102 0.41 6.92 1.13
C ILE A 102 1.37 6.31 0.10
N VAL A 103 2.07 7.14 -0.68
CA VAL A 103 3.06 6.67 -1.66
C VAL A 103 4.19 5.90 -0.96
N ALA A 104 4.74 6.44 0.12
CA ALA A 104 5.79 5.76 0.88
C ALA A 104 5.32 4.41 1.47
N GLU A 105 4.08 4.34 1.95
CA GLU A 105 3.49 3.08 2.44
C GLU A 105 3.35 2.06 1.31
N GLN A 106 2.87 2.47 0.13
CA GLN A 106 2.74 1.59 -1.03
C GLN A 106 4.09 1.09 -1.53
N GLU A 107 5.12 1.92 -1.53
CA GLU A 107 6.49 1.52 -1.89
C GLU A 107 7.02 0.42 -0.96
N MET A 108 6.81 0.55 0.36
CA MET A 108 7.18 -0.49 1.33
C MET A 108 6.40 -1.80 1.08
N GLN A 109 5.09 -1.72 0.84
CA GLN A 109 4.28 -2.91 0.55
C GLN A 109 4.75 -3.63 -0.72
N LEU A 110 5.10 -2.88 -1.77
CA LEU A 110 5.65 -3.45 -3.01
C LEU A 110 7.00 -4.12 -2.79
N GLN A 111 7.87 -3.53 -1.97
CA GLN A 111 9.15 -4.13 -1.61
C GLN A 111 8.96 -5.46 -0.87
N ASN A 112 8.08 -5.51 0.12
CA ASN A 112 7.75 -6.74 0.85
C ASN A 112 7.21 -7.83 -0.09
N LEU A 113 6.32 -7.46 -1.02
CA LEU A 113 5.78 -8.41 -2.00
C LEU A 113 6.88 -8.97 -2.93
N ARG A 114 7.83 -8.14 -3.36
CA ARG A 114 8.98 -8.60 -4.17
C ARG A 114 9.82 -9.62 -3.41
N GLU A 115 10.07 -9.40 -2.12
CA GLU A 115 10.84 -10.32 -1.29
C GLU A 115 10.12 -11.68 -1.11
N VAL A 116 8.81 -11.65 -0.87
CA VAL A 116 7.99 -12.87 -0.79
C VAL A 116 8.00 -13.65 -2.10
N ILE A 117 7.86 -12.95 -3.24
CA ILE A 117 7.93 -13.57 -4.56
C ILE A 117 9.29 -14.22 -4.78
N GLY A 118 10.39 -13.51 -4.51
CA GLY A 118 11.75 -14.06 -4.65
C GLY A 118 11.97 -15.30 -3.79
N THR A 119 11.46 -15.30 -2.55
CA THR A 119 11.53 -16.48 -1.67
C THR A 119 10.74 -17.67 -2.24
N LYS A 120 9.54 -17.42 -2.78
CA LYS A 120 8.73 -18.47 -3.40
C LYS A 120 9.37 -19.04 -4.67
N GLU A 121 10.01 -18.21 -5.50
CA GLU A 121 10.75 -18.64 -6.68
C GLU A 121 11.92 -19.58 -6.33
N GLN A 122 12.65 -19.26 -5.25
CA GLN A 122 13.72 -20.13 -4.75
C GLN A 122 13.19 -21.49 -4.27
N ILE A 123 12.06 -21.50 -3.55
CA ILE A 123 11.41 -22.74 -3.10
C ILE A 123 10.92 -23.58 -4.29
N ILE A 124 10.31 -22.96 -5.31
CA ILE A 124 9.87 -23.67 -6.52
C ILE A 124 11.07 -24.30 -7.23
N THR A 125 12.18 -23.57 -7.32
CA THR A 125 13.42 -24.06 -7.94
C THR A 125 13.98 -25.25 -7.18
N SER A 126 14.03 -25.20 -5.84
CA SER A 126 14.53 -26.32 -5.03
C SER A 126 13.63 -27.55 -5.16
N PHE A 127 12.31 -27.39 -5.15
CA PHE A 127 11.38 -28.50 -5.39
C PHE A 127 11.51 -29.10 -6.79
N ALA A 128 11.73 -28.28 -7.82
CA ALA A 128 11.96 -28.78 -9.18
C ALA A 128 13.21 -29.68 -9.25
N VAL A 129 14.30 -29.27 -8.59
CA VAL A 129 15.54 -30.07 -8.49
C VAL A 129 15.31 -31.37 -7.73
N SER A 130 14.64 -31.31 -6.56
CA SER A 130 14.31 -32.51 -5.78
C SER A 130 13.45 -33.48 -6.57
N LEU A 131 12.44 -32.99 -7.30
CA LEU A 131 11.57 -33.81 -8.13
C LEU A 131 12.34 -34.53 -9.24
N GLU A 132 13.26 -33.83 -9.91
CA GLU A 132 14.10 -34.42 -10.95
C GLU A 132 15.04 -35.51 -10.39
N ASN A 133 15.59 -35.30 -9.20
CA ASN A 133 16.39 -36.32 -8.52
C ASN A 133 15.56 -37.56 -8.16
N SER A 134 14.35 -37.39 -7.62
CA SER A 134 13.44 -38.50 -7.33
C SER A 134 13.06 -39.29 -8.58
N LYS A 135 12.87 -38.62 -9.74
CA LYS A 135 12.61 -39.32 -11.01
C LYS A 135 13.78 -40.21 -11.43
N LYS A 136 15.03 -39.72 -11.29
CA LYS A 136 16.23 -40.51 -11.59
C LYS A 136 16.35 -41.72 -10.67
N GLU A 137 16.08 -41.55 -9.38
CA GLU A 137 16.07 -42.64 -8.40
C GLU A 137 15.03 -43.72 -8.75
N ILE A 138 13.82 -43.32 -9.16
CA ILE A 138 12.77 -44.25 -9.62
C ILE A 138 13.25 -45.06 -10.84
N VAL A 139 13.92 -44.43 -11.81
CA VAL A 139 14.46 -45.13 -12.99
C VAL A 139 15.51 -46.17 -12.57
N GLU A 140 16.41 -45.81 -11.65
CA GLU A 140 17.45 -46.72 -11.16
C GLU A 140 16.85 -47.89 -10.36
N LEU A 141 15.86 -47.63 -9.49
CA LEU A 141 15.16 -48.68 -8.76
C LEU A 141 14.43 -49.64 -9.70
N HIS A 142 13.78 -49.15 -10.77
CA HIS A 142 13.16 -50.01 -11.78
C HIS A 142 14.19 -50.93 -12.45
N LYS A 143 15.37 -50.39 -12.80
CA LYS A 143 16.45 -51.19 -13.38
C LYS A 143 16.90 -52.30 -12.42
N GLN A 144 17.12 -51.99 -11.15
CA GLN A 144 17.49 -52.98 -10.12
C GLN A 144 16.41 -54.06 -9.96
N VAL A 145 15.13 -53.68 -9.98
CA VAL A 145 14.01 -54.62 -9.92
C VAL A 145 14.01 -55.59 -11.12
N ASP A 146 14.29 -55.09 -12.32
CA ASP A 146 14.32 -55.95 -13.51
C ASP A 146 15.52 -56.90 -13.53
N GLU A 147 16.69 -56.45 -13.05
CA GLU A 147 17.87 -57.29 -12.84
C GLU A 147 17.60 -58.42 -11.82
N LEU A 148 16.91 -58.09 -10.71
CA LEU A 148 16.49 -59.07 -9.70
C LEU A 148 15.48 -60.08 -10.26
N LYS A 149 14.49 -59.62 -11.05
CA LYS A 149 13.54 -60.53 -11.71
C LYS A 149 14.25 -61.50 -12.65
N ALA A 150 15.21 -61.02 -13.44
CA ALA A 150 16.00 -61.86 -14.34
C ALA A 150 16.81 -62.91 -13.55
N THR A 151 17.48 -62.49 -12.49
CA THR A 151 18.25 -63.38 -11.59
C THR A 151 17.36 -64.45 -10.97
N ASN A 152 16.19 -64.07 -10.43
CA ASN A 152 15.23 -65.01 -9.86
C ASN A 152 14.68 -65.99 -10.92
N GLY A 153 14.44 -65.51 -12.14
CA GLY A 153 14.06 -66.36 -13.27
C GLY A 153 15.11 -67.41 -13.61
N ASN A 154 16.40 -67.05 -13.58
CA ASN A 154 17.51 -67.97 -13.78
C ASN A 154 17.61 -68.99 -12.64
N GLN A 155 17.49 -68.55 -11.39
CA GLN A 155 17.49 -69.43 -10.22
C GLN A 155 16.35 -70.47 -10.26
N LYS A 156 15.12 -70.05 -10.62
CA LYS A 156 13.99 -70.99 -10.82
C LYS A 156 14.29 -72.05 -11.88
N ARG A 157 14.93 -71.66 -12.98
CA ARG A 157 15.35 -72.58 -14.06
C ARG A 157 16.35 -73.61 -13.53
N LEU A 158 17.37 -73.14 -12.82
CA LEU A 158 18.40 -73.99 -12.21
C LEU A 158 17.82 -74.97 -11.17
N ILE A 159 16.88 -74.51 -10.34
CA ILE A 159 16.16 -75.37 -9.38
C ILE A 159 15.41 -76.49 -10.11
N LYS A 160 14.75 -76.17 -11.23
CA LYS A 160 14.05 -77.17 -12.05
C LYS A 160 15.02 -78.23 -12.59
N GLU A 161 16.16 -77.79 -13.15
CA GLU A 161 17.21 -78.70 -13.66
C GLU A 161 17.77 -79.59 -12.55
N TYR A 162 18.04 -79.05 -11.37
CA TYR A 162 18.51 -79.85 -10.23
C TYR A 162 17.46 -80.84 -9.75
N LYS A 163 16.17 -80.47 -9.75
CA LYS A 163 15.09 -81.38 -9.40
C LYS A 163 14.99 -82.56 -10.38
N GLU A 164 15.04 -82.28 -11.68
CA GLU A 164 15.04 -83.31 -12.73
C GLU A 164 16.25 -84.27 -12.58
N LYS A 165 17.44 -83.74 -12.27
CA LYS A 165 18.63 -84.57 -11.97
C LYS A 165 18.46 -85.42 -10.72
N LEU A 166 17.87 -84.86 -9.66
CA LEU A 166 17.57 -85.57 -8.41
C LEU A 166 16.60 -86.74 -8.64
N ASP A 167 15.53 -86.51 -9.40
CA ASP A 167 14.56 -87.54 -9.76
C ASP A 167 15.23 -88.68 -10.55
N SER A 168 16.11 -88.35 -11.51
CA SER A 168 16.90 -89.34 -12.26
C SER A 168 17.79 -90.18 -11.35
N LEU A 169 18.58 -89.54 -10.48
CA LEU A 169 19.45 -90.22 -9.52
C LEU A 169 18.66 -91.11 -8.55
N SER A 170 17.50 -90.66 -8.07
CA SER A 170 16.61 -91.45 -7.21
C SER A 170 16.08 -92.69 -7.93
N GLY A 171 15.78 -92.59 -9.23
CA GLY A 171 15.39 -93.71 -10.07
C GLY A 171 16.52 -94.74 -10.24
N GLU A 172 17.74 -94.25 -10.53
CA GLU A 172 18.95 -95.10 -10.61
C GLU A 172 19.22 -95.83 -9.29
N LEU A 173 19.15 -95.12 -8.15
CA LEU A 173 19.30 -95.73 -6.82
C LEU A 173 18.24 -96.80 -6.54
N SER A 174 17.00 -96.59 -6.98
CA SER A 174 15.93 -97.57 -6.82
C SER A 174 16.23 -98.85 -7.62
N LEU A 175 16.72 -98.72 -8.86
CA LEU A 175 17.15 -99.86 -9.67
C LEU A 175 18.32 -100.60 -9.03
N LEU A 176 19.33 -99.87 -8.55
CA LEU A 176 20.48 -100.47 -7.87
C LEU A 176 20.06 -101.20 -6.60
N THR A 177 19.15 -100.61 -5.82
CA THR A 177 18.59 -101.22 -4.59
C THR A 177 17.83 -102.50 -4.91
N ASN A 178 17.00 -102.49 -5.97
CA ASN A 178 16.29 -103.68 -6.41
C ASN A 178 17.26 -104.77 -6.88
N GLN A 179 18.28 -104.42 -7.68
CA GLN A 179 19.34 -105.37 -8.07
C GLN A 179 20.04 -105.96 -6.85
N GLN A 180 20.35 -105.14 -5.84
CA GLN A 180 20.97 -105.61 -4.62
C GLN A 180 20.03 -106.53 -3.81
N ASN A 181 18.74 -106.20 -3.74
CA ASN A 181 17.73 -107.06 -3.10
C ASN A 181 17.54 -108.38 -3.87
N ASP A 182 17.56 -108.35 -5.20
CA ASP A 182 17.45 -109.55 -6.05
C ASP A 182 18.68 -110.46 -5.83
N LEU A 183 19.89 -109.88 -5.77
CA LEU A 183 21.10 -110.62 -5.41
C LEU A 183 21.04 -111.20 -3.99
N GLN A 184 20.52 -110.45 -3.02
CA GLN A 184 20.29 -110.94 -1.66
C GLN A 184 19.18 -112.01 -1.59
N ALA A 185 18.16 -111.95 -2.45
CA ALA A 185 17.09 -112.94 -2.55
C ALA A 185 17.60 -114.23 -3.21
N GLU A 186 18.44 -114.12 -4.24
CA GLU A 186 19.17 -115.25 -4.83
C GLU A 186 20.08 -115.90 -3.77
N GLU A 187 20.84 -115.11 -3.00
CA GLU A 187 21.67 -115.57 -1.87
C GLU A 187 20.83 -116.20 -0.74
N SER A 188 19.59 -115.72 -0.54
CA SER A 188 18.63 -116.28 0.44
C SER A 188 17.89 -117.53 -0.05
N THR A 189 17.86 -117.81 -1.36
CA THR A 189 17.25 -119.05 -1.90
C THR A 189 18.18 -120.27 -1.83
N GLU A 190 19.47 -120.09 -1.54
CA GLU A 190 20.41 -121.15 -1.14
C GLU A 190 20.40 -121.45 0.38
N LEU A 191 19.67 -120.69 1.21
CA LEU A 191 19.49 -120.95 2.66
C LEU A 191 18.11 -120.45 3.13
N LYS A 192 17.06 -121.28 3.01
CA LYS A 192 15.66 -120.84 3.26
C LYS A 192 15.33 -120.65 4.77
N ALA A 193 14.89 -119.44 5.19
CA ALA A 193 13.83 -119.14 6.20
C ALA A 193 13.80 -117.65 6.67
N GLU A 194 12.57 -117.14 6.85
CA GLU A 194 12.02 -115.96 7.58
C GLU A 194 12.61 -115.61 8.99
N PRO A 195 12.14 -114.56 9.72
CA PRO A 195 11.70 -113.18 9.36
C PRO A 195 12.14 -112.08 10.39
N ASN A 196 11.65 -110.84 10.17
CA ASN A 196 11.32 -109.82 11.18
C ASN A 196 12.49 -109.02 11.80
N THR A 197 12.41 -107.73 12.13
CA THR A 197 11.32 -106.82 12.54
C THR A 197 11.86 -105.38 12.50
N LYS A 198 10.99 -104.40 12.15
CA LYS A 198 10.81 -103.07 12.82
C LYS A 198 11.98 -102.06 12.80
N GLU A 199 11.82 -100.74 12.82
CA GLU A 199 10.75 -99.74 12.87
C GLU A 199 11.51 -98.39 13.04
N GLU A 200 10.81 -97.26 12.95
CA GLU A 200 11.25 -95.89 13.29
C GLU A 200 11.87 -95.06 12.13
N ASN A 201 11.19 -94.13 11.45
CA ASN A 201 10.36 -92.96 11.84
C ASN A 201 11.19 -91.68 12.07
N MET A 202 10.52 -90.53 11.88
CA MET A 202 10.92 -89.11 12.05
C MET A 202 11.36 -88.41 10.76
N VAL A 203 10.47 -87.70 10.04
CA VAL A 203 9.78 -86.44 10.39
C VAL A 203 10.74 -85.38 10.90
N LEU A 204 11.05 -84.39 10.06
CA LEU A 204 11.23 -83.01 10.50
C LEU A 204 10.56 -82.05 9.51
N LYS A 205 9.43 -81.55 10.01
CA LYS A 205 8.67 -80.38 9.56
C LYS A 205 9.46 -79.14 9.99
N ALA A 206 9.60 -78.15 9.11
CA ALA A 206 9.97 -76.80 9.51
C ALA A 206 9.23 -75.79 8.60
N GLU A 207 8.15 -75.24 9.15
CA GLU A 207 7.64 -73.91 8.80
C GLU A 207 8.70 -72.85 9.10
N PRO A 208 8.61 -71.68 8.44
CA PRO A 208 8.56 -70.49 9.27
C PRO A 208 7.32 -69.64 8.98
N GLU A 209 6.73 -69.23 10.10
CA GLU A 209 5.71 -68.22 10.25
C GLU A 209 6.15 -66.88 9.66
N THR A 210 5.26 -66.24 8.91
CA THR A 210 5.33 -64.81 8.60
C THR A 210 4.54 -64.05 9.66
N THR A 211 5.24 -63.37 10.57
CA THR A 211 4.71 -62.23 11.32
C THR A 211 4.83 -60.98 10.46
N GLU A 212 3.72 -60.46 9.94
CA GLU A 212 3.62 -59.03 9.57
C GLU A 212 2.16 -58.57 9.43
N GLU A 213 1.48 -58.35 10.56
CA GLU A 213 0.30 -57.49 10.60
C GLU A 213 0.40 -56.57 11.81
N ASN A 214 0.93 -55.35 11.61
CA ASN A 214 0.73 -54.21 12.50
C ASN A 214 1.14 -52.89 11.82
N SER A 215 0.39 -52.45 10.83
CA SER A 215 0.54 -51.09 10.26
C SER A 215 -0.79 -50.38 9.98
N ALA A 216 -1.92 -51.07 9.96
CA ALA A 216 -3.22 -50.48 9.61
C ALA A 216 -3.91 -49.71 10.76
N LEU A 217 -3.60 -50.01 12.04
CA LEU A 217 -4.34 -49.46 13.20
C LEU A 217 -3.91 -48.05 13.65
N ASN A 218 -2.77 -47.53 13.17
CA ASN A 218 -2.28 -46.20 13.59
C ASN A 218 -2.76 -45.04 12.71
N ALA A 219 -3.19 -45.30 11.47
CA ALA A 219 -3.66 -44.25 10.57
C ALA A 219 -5.06 -43.71 10.96
N GLU A 220 -5.91 -44.56 11.53
CA GLU A 220 -7.31 -44.22 11.80
C GLU A 220 -7.53 -43.41 13.10
N LYS A 221 -6.60 -43.50 14.06
CA LYS A 221 -6.64 -42.69 15.29
C LYS A 221 -6.23 -41.24 15.03
N ASN A 222 -5.20 -41.02 14.22
CA ASN A 222 -4.67 -39.68 13.93
C ASN A 222 -5.68 -38.80 13.17
N ALA A 223 -6.42 -39.37 12.22
CA ALA A 223 -7.44 -38.64 11.46
C ALA A 223 -8.64 -38.17 12.31
N LYS A 224 -8.97 -38.89 13.40
CA LYS A 224 -10.07 -38.52 14.31
C LYS A 224 -9.67 -37.44 15.33
N GLU A 225 -8.39 -37.36 15.68
CA GLU A 225 -7.83 -36.35 16.59
C GLU A 225 -7.69 -34.97 15.89
N GLU A 226 -7.18 -34.97 14.66
CA GLU A 226 -6.96 -33.77 13.84
C GLU A 226 -8.27 -33.04 13.50
N ASN A 227 -9.35 -33.80 13.27
CA ASN A 227 -10.69 -33.27 12.97
C ASN A 227 -11.37 -32.63 14.19
N LYS A 228 -11.00 -33.03 15.43
CA LYS A 228 -11.46 -32.36 16.66
C LYS A 228 -10.72 -31.04 16.88
N LEU A 229 -9.42 -30.99 16.59
CA LEU A 229 -8.60 -29.80 16.73
C LEU A 229 -9.06 -28.68 15.77
N LEU A 230 -9.33 -29.03 14.50
CA LEU A 230 -9.83 -28.11 13.47
C LEU A 230 -11.19 -27.48 13.84
N LYS A 231 -12.08 -28.25 14.48
CA LYS A 231 -13.40 -27.74 14.93
C LYS A 231 -13.28 -26.77 16.10
N ALA A 232 -12.34 -27.00 17.02
CA ALA A 232 -12.09 -26.11 18.14
C ALA A 232 -11.52 -24.77 17.67
N ASP A 233 -10.56 -24.80 16.75
CA ASP A 233 -9.93 -23.60 16.20
C ASP A 233 -10.93 -22.75 15.39
N ARG A 234 -11.74 -23.37 14.51
CA ARG A 234 -12.83 -22.67 13.80
C ARG A 234 -13.80 -21.96 14.74
N LYS A 235 -14.16 -22.57 15.87
CA LYS A 235 -15.08 -21.96 16.86
C LYS A 235 -14.44 -20.76 17.57
N ALA A 236 -13.14 -20.82 17.86
CA ALA A 236 -12.40 -19.70 18.44
C ALA A 236 -12.31 -18.52 17.45
N GLN A 237 -12.02 -18.79 16.19
CA GLN A 237 -11.92 -17.77 15.15
C GLN A 237 -13.26 -17.09 14.85
N LYS A 238 -14.37 -17.84 14.86
CA LYS A 238 -15.74 -17.27 14.80
C LYS A 238 -15.98 -16.24 15.91
N LYS A 239 -15.57 -16.55 17.14
CA LYS A 239 -15.78 -15.66 18.30
C LYS A 239 -14.99 -14.36 18.15
N LYS A 240 -13.76 -14.43 17.61
CA LYS A 240 -12.94 -13.25 17.29
C LYS A 240 -13.59 -12.41 16.18
N LEU A 241 -14.05 -13.04 15.09
CA LEU A 241 -14.71 -12.36 13.98
C LEU A 241 -15.97 -11.60 14.42
N LYS A 242 -16.85 -12.23 15.22
CA LYS A 242 -18.03 -11.55 15.77
C LYS A 242 -17.69 -10.34 16.65
N LYS A 243 -16.64 -10.44 17.46
CA LYS A 243 -16.19 -9.33 18.31
C LYS A 243 -15.69 -8.16 17.45
N PHE A 244 -14.97 -8.46 16.37
CA PHE A 244 -14.46 -7.48 15.44
C PHE A 244 -15.56 -6.74 14.67
N LEU A 245 -16.55 -7.48 14.15
CA LEU A 245 -17.68 -6.89 13.44
C LEU A 245 -18.55 -6.01 14.34
N LYS A 246 -18.62 -6.31 15.64
CA LYS A 246 -19.29 -5.44 16.61
C LYS A 246 -18.55 -4.11 16.83
N GLN A 247 -17.23 -4.11 16.72
CA GLN A 247 -16.39 -2.92 16.86
C GLN A 247 -16.29 -2.14 15.54
N ASN A 248 -16.39 -2.83 14.40
CA ASN A 248 -16.22 -2.28 13.06
C ASN A 248 -17.33 -2.82 12.12
N PRO A 249 -18.57 -2.32 12.24
CA PRO A 249 -19.72 -2.88 11.51
C PRO A 249 -19.61 -2.76 9.98
N ASN A 250 -18.80 -1.83 9.48
CA ASN A 250 -18.62 -1.58 8.05
C ASN A 250 -17.32 -2.18 7.48
N ALA A 251 -16.62 -3.03 8.24
CA ALA A 251 -15.38 -3.65 7.76
C ALA A 251 -15.64 -4.68 6.66
N ASN A 252 -14.94 -4.53 5.53
CA ASN A 252 -14.96 -5.50 4.43
C ASN A 252 -14.05 -6.71 4.73
N GLU A 253 -14.19 -7.77 3.92
CA GLU A 253 -13.51 -9.06 4.11
C GLU A 253 -11.99 -8.95 4.07
N LYS A 254 -11.45 -7.97 3.34
CA LYS A 254 -10.01 -7.73 3.22
C LYS A 254 -9.44 -7.18 4.52
N ILE A 255 -10.11 -6.18 5.12
CA ILE A 255 -9.71 -5.59 6.40
C ILE A 255 -9.79 -6.63 7.53
N LEU A 256 -10.84 -7.46 7.53
CA LEU A 256 -11.03 -8.51 8.52
C LEU A 256 -9.97 -9.63 8.42
N ALA A 257 -9.60 -10.00 7.19
CA ALA A 257 -8.58 -10.99 6.90
C ALA A 257 -7.20 -10.56 7.42
N GLU A 258 -6.82 -9.31 7.12
CA GLU A 258 -5.55 -8.72 7.55
C GLU A 258 -5.43 -8.63 9.07
N GLN A 259 -6.50 -8.23 9.77
CA GLN A 259 -6.50 -8.15 11.24
C GLN A 259 -6.54 -9.51 11.95
N LEU A 260 -7.13 -10.53 11.32
CA LEU A 260 -7.21 -11.87 11.90
C LEU A 260 -6.04 -12.76 11.48
N GLY A 261 -5.16 -12.29 10.57
CA GLY A 261 -4.02 -13.03 10.06
C GLY A 261 -4.42 -14.27 9.25
N VAL A 262 -5.54 -14.19 8.54
CA VAL A 262 -6.11 -15.30 7.75
C VAL A 262 -6.51 -14.81 6.36
N ASP A 263 -6.64 -15.71 5.40
CA ASP A 263 -7.04 -15.35 4.03
C ASP A 263 -8.47 -14.79 3.93
N SER A 264 -8.70 -13.87 3.00
CA SER A 264 -10.04 -13.30 2.76
C SER A 264 -11.06 -14.36 2.31
N SER A 265 -10.63 -15.37 1.54
CA SER A 265 -11.46 -16.52 1.17
C SER A 265 -11.91 -17.33 2.39
N TYR A 266 -11.07 -17.40 3.42
CA TYR A 266 -11.40 -18.06 4.68
C TYR A 266 -12.40 -17.23 5.51
N ILE A 267 -12.29 -15.89 5.53
CA ILE A 267 -13.30 -15.00 6.13
C ILE A 267 -14.66 -15.11 5.42
N ILE A 268 -14.66 -15.14 4.09
CA ILE A 268 -15.87 -15.36 3.28
C ILE A 268 -16.53 -16.70 3.66
N GLY A 269 -15.73 -17.75 3.81
CA GLY A 269 -16.19 -19.06 4.28
C GLY A 269 -16.84 -18.99 5.66
N LEU A 270 -16.21 -18.31 6.63
CA LEU A 270 -16.76 -18.15 7.98
C LEU A 270 -18.08 -17.35 8.00
N ARG A 271 -18.19 -16.28 7.20
CA ARG A 271 -19.45 -15.49 7.10
C ARG A 271 -20.59 -16.33 6.54
N LYS A 272 -20.33 -17.08 5.47
CA LYS A 272 -21.31 -17.97 4.82
C LYS A 272 -21.72 -19.15 5.69
N GLU A 273 -20.77 -19.74 6.42
CA GLU A 273 -21.01 -20.90 7.31
C GLU A 273 -21.79 -20.51 8.58
N PHE A 274 -21.68 -19.25 9.02
CA PHE A 274 -22.22 -18.81 10.31
C PHE A 274 -23.26 -17.70 10.24
N ASP A 275 -23.68 -17.30 9.05
CA ASP A 275 -24.72 -16.29 8.79
C ASP A 275 -24.40 -14.96 9.51
N ILE A 276 -23.21 -14.42 9.22
CA ILE A 276 -22.65 -13.16 9.78
C ILE A 276 -22.32 -12.18 8.66
#